data_AF-A0A161Z074-F1
#
_entry.id   AF-A0A161Z074-F1
#
_cell.length_a   1.000
_cell.length_b   1.000
_cell.length_c   1.000
_cell.angle_alpha   90.00
_cell.angle_beta   90.00
_cell.angle_gamma   90.00
#
_symmetry.space_group_name_H-M   'P 1'
#
loop_
_entity.id
_entity.type
_entity.pdbx_description
1 polymer ?
#
loop_
_entity_poly.entity_id
_entity_poly.type
_entity_poly.pdbx_seq_one_letter_code
_entity_poly.pdbx_strand_id
1 'polypeptide(L)' 'MTIKLKLELASGQSLKGAPLELLSKGVSIARAVVNERGHAIFDAKPGAAGLAVRVDRGILKTI' A
#
# COMPACT_ATOMS: atom_id res chain seq x y z
N MET A 1 -10.17 1.06 -11.82
CA MET A 1 -9.68 -0.34 -11.73
C MET A 1 -9.23 -0.55 -10.31
N THR A 2 -9.68 -1.60 -9.65
CA THR A 2 -9.39 -1.79 -8.23
C THR A 2 -8.16 -2.67 -8.05
N ILE A 3 -7.19 -2.20 -7.28
CA ILE A 3 -6.04 -2.98 -6.84
C ILE A 3 -6.16 -3.17 -5.34
N LYS A 4 -6.21 -4.43 -4.90
CA LYS A 4 -6.25 -4.80 -3.49
C LYS A 4 -4.93 -5.48 -3.12
N LEU A 5 -4.22 -4.92 -2.15
CA LEU A 5 -3.03 -5.53 -1.54
C LEU A 5 -3.35 -6.06 -0.15
N LYS A 6 -2.68 -7.16 0.22
CA LYS A 6 -2.53 -7.61 1.61
C LYS A 6 -1.10 -7.32 2.05
N LEU A 7 -0.94 -6.62 3.16
CA LEU A 7 0.36 -6.26 3.73
C LEU A 7 0.46 -6.78 5.16
N GLU A 8 1.46 -7.62 5.37
CA GLU A 8 1.75 -8.27 6.65
C GLU A 8 3.25 -8.21 6.91
N LEU A 9 3.63 -8.11 8.19
CA LEU A 9 5.00 -8.37 8.62
C LEU A 9 5.34 -9.84 8.38
N ALA A 10 6.64 -10.17 8.40
CA ALA A 10 7.09 -11.56 8.32
C ALA A 10 6.49 -12.45 9.44
N SER A 11 6.10 -11.86 10.57
CA SER A 11 5.37 -12.53 11.67
C SER A 11 3.91 -12.87 11.34
N GLY A 12 3.38 -12.42 10.19
CA GLY A 12 1.97 -12.49 9.84
C GLY A 12 1.12 -11.37 10.42
N GLN A 13 1.70 -10.46 11.22
CA GLN A 13 0.96 -9.35 11.81
C GLN A 13 0.59 -8.31 10.76
N SER A 14 -0.67 -7.86 10.78
CA SER A 14 -1.15 -6.75 9.95
C SER A 14 -0.36 -5.46 10.24
N LEU A 15 0.01 -4.75 9.17
CA LEU A 15 0.55 -3.40 9.24
C LEU A 15 -0.56 -2.34 9.22
N LYS A 16 -1.62 -2.55 10.00
CA LYS A 16 -2.72 -1.60 10.17
C LYS A 16 -2.20 -0.17 10.37
N GLY A 17 -2.79 0.77 9.64
CA GLY A 17 -2.43 2.18 9.70
C GLY A 17 -1.23 2.55 8.85
N ALA A 18 -0.55 1.59 8.20
CA ALA A 18 0.53 1.89 7.28
C ALA A 18 0.00 2.69 6.08
N PRO A 19 0.57 3.87 5.79
CA PRO A 19 0.27 4.62 4.59
C PRO A 19 1.01 4.00 3.40
N LEU A 20 0.27 3.71 2.34
CA LEU A 20 0.79 3.18 1.10
C LEU A 20 0.50 4.14 -0.06
N GLU A 21 1.40 4.14 -1.02
CA GLU A 21 1.21 4.83 -2.28
C GLU A 21 1.31 3.87 -3.46
N LEU A 22 0.39 4.00 -4.39
CA LEU A 22 0.49 3.37 -5.69
C LEU A 22 1.22 4.31 -6.63
N LEU A 23 2.30 3.83 -7.22
CA LEU A 23 3.10 4.56 -8.19
C LEU A 23 2.87 4.01 -9.60
N SER A 24 2.94 4.88 -10.60
CA SER A 24 3.11 4.49 -12.00
C SER A 24 4.30 5.24 -12.57
N LYS A 25 5.28 4.50 -13.12
CA LYS A 25 6.55 5.07 -13.61
C LYS A 25 7.25 5.97 -12.57
N GLY A 26 7.19 5.58 -11.30
CA GLY A 26 7.80 6.31 -10.18
C GLY A 26 6.97 7.48 -9.62
N VAL A 27 5.84 7.85 -10.24
CA VAL A 27 4.98 8.96 -9.78
C VAL A 27 3.80 8.43 -8.98
N SER A 28 3.50 9.05 -7.83
CA SER A 28 2.36 8.70 -6.97
C SER A 28 1.03 9.04 -7.65
N ILE A 29 0.19 8.03 -7.86
CA ILE A 29 -1.10 8.16 -8.55
C ILE A 29 -2.31 7.83 -7.65
N ALA A 30 -2.09 7.17 -6.52
CA ALA A 30 -3.12 6.94 -5.51
C ALA A 30 -2.49 6.68 -4.13
N ARG A 31 -3.27 6.86 -3.06
CA ARG A 31 -2.86 6.56 -1.68
C ARG A 31 -3.93 5.71 -1.00
N ALA A 32 -3.50 4.85 -0.08
CA ALA A 32 -4.37 4.04 0.74
C ALA A 32 -3.76 3.81 2.12
N VAL A 33 -4.61 3.49 3.09
CA VAL A 33 -4.18 3.10 4.43
C VAL A 33 -4.56 1.65 4.66
N VAL A 34 -3.65 0.87 5.23
CA VAL A 34 -3.90 -0.53 5.57
C VAL A 34 -4.93 -0.62 6.69
N ASN A 35 -5.98 -1.41 6.48
CA ASN A 35 -7.05 -1.62 7.46
C ASN A 35 -6.72 -2.73 8.48
N GLU A 36 -7.65 -2.99 9.40
CA GLU A 36 -7.51 -4.03 10.45
C GLU A 36 -7.08 -5.39 9.90
N ARG A 37 -7.58 -5.76 8.71
CA ARG A 37 -7.35 -7.06 8.08
C ARG A 37 -6.08 -7.10 7.22
N GLY A 38 -5.23 -6.08 7.33
CA GLY A 38 -4.01 -6.00 6.53
C GLY A 38 -4.25 -5.61 5.07
N HIS A 39 -5.44 -5.12 4.70
CA HIS A 39 -5.73 -4.76 3.31
C HIS A 39 -5.60 -3.27 3.05
N ALA A 40 -5.04 -2.93 1.88
CA ALA A 40 -5.11 -1.61 1.27
C ALA A 40 -5.77 -1.72 -0.11
N ILE A 41 -6.66 -0.78 -0.42
CA ILE A 41 -7.40 -0.77 -1.68
C ILE A 41 -7.11 0.56 -2.38
N PHE A 42 -6.62 0.47 -3.61
CA PHE A 42 -6.44 1.62 -4.50
C PHE A 42 -7.48 1.58 -5.60
N ASP A 43 -8.07 2.73 -5.91
CA ASP A 43 -8.74 2.93 -7.19
C ASP A 43 -7.77 3.62 -8.15
N ALA A 44 -7.34 2.87 -9.16
CA ALA A 44 -6.40 3.32 -10.17
C ALA A 44 -7.12 3.61 -11.48
N LYS A 45 -6.70 4.68 -12.16
CA LYS A 45 -7.18 4.97 -13.51
C LYS A 45 -6.82 3.81 -14.45
N PRO A 46 -7.76 3.31 -15.27
CA PRO A 46 -7.46 2.34 -16.31
C PRO A 46 -6.31 2.82 -17.21
N GLY A 47 -5.45 1.89 -17.65
CA GLY A 47 -4.29 2.21 -18.51
C GLY A 47 -3.02 2.64 -17.76
N ALA A 48 -3.04 2.73 -16.43
CA ALA A 48 -1.81 2.87 -15.65
C ALA A 48 -0.94 1.61 -15.80
N ALA A 49 0.31 1.78 -16.25
CA ALA A 49 1.27 0.70 -16.48
C ALA A 49 2.54 0.89 -15.64
N GLY A 50 3.30 -0.19 -15.44
CA GLY A 50 4.52 -0.16 -14.62
C GLY A 50 4.21 0.26 -13.19
N LEU A 51 3.31 -0.48 -12.54
CA LEU A 51 2.81 -0.17 -11.20
C LEU A 51 3.78 -0.66 -10.13
N ALA A 52 4.00 0.17 -9.11
CA ALA A 52 4.74 -0.18 -7.91
C ALA A 52 3.99 0.30 -6.67
N VAL A 53 4.17 -0.36 -5.54
CA VAL A 53 3.64 0.09 -4.24
C VAL A 53 4.79 0.55 -3.37
N ARG A 54 4.71 1.78 -2.89
CA ARG A 54 5.64 2.32 -1.90
C ARG A 54 5.02 2.21 -0.52
N VAL A 55 5.77 1.63 0.40
CA VAL A 55 5.43 1.50 1.82
C VAL A 55 6.28 2.50 2.60
N ASP A 56 5.65 3.43 3.31
CA ASP A 56 6.39 4.23 4.30
C ASP A 56 6.44 3.47 5.62
N ARG A 57 7.66 3.04 5.97
CA ARG A 57 7.96 2.29 7.18
C ARG A 57 8.20 3.18 8.41
N GLY A 58 8.08 4.49 8.30
CA GLY A 58 8.20 5.42 9.43
C GLY A 58 7.16 5.20 10.53
N ILE A 59 6.05 4.51 10.22
CA ILE A 59 5.06 4.08 11.22
C ILE A 59 5.55 2.89 12.08
N LEU A 60 6.55 2.16 11.63
CA LEU A 60 7.16 1.07 12.38
C LEU A 60 8.11 1.70 13.40
N LYS A 61 7.64 1.89 14.63
CA LYS A 61 8.53 2.22 15.74
C LYS A 61 9.43 1.01 15.99
N THR A 62 10.70 1.12 15.63
CA THR A 62 11.73 0.21 16.13
C THR A 62 11.82 0.40 17.64
N ILE A 63 11.61 -0.70 18.38
CA ILE A 63 11.94 -0.83 19.80
C ILE A 63 13.46 -0.91 19.97
#